data_AF-A0AA97JH02-F1
#
_entry.id   AF-A0AA97JH02-F1
#
_cell.length_a   1.000
_cell.length_b   1.000
_cell.length_c   1.000
_cell.angle_alpha   90.00
_cell.angle_beta   90.00
_cell.angle_gamma   90.00
#
_symmetry.space_group_name_H-M   'P 1'
#
loop_
_entity.id
_entity.type
_entity.pdbx_description
1 polymer ?
#
loop_
_entity_poly.entity_id
_entity_poly.type
_entity_poly.pdbx_seq_one_letter_code
_entity_poly.pdbx_strand_id
1 'polypeptide(L)'
;MYFWNMEKTLIRPTAFKPVMPKNRNPPLHGHLALRPGTSVLSESQASLAQLFGGSSTGSTEKHNSLSCRTSSHSGTMSDSGRNSLSSLPTYSTGCSQQMEPVSISMGHINLDSHGSSSSRGLTGPSNSDSGRSSSSKSTGSLSGRGHPSSDSGSCGGRSPVHSGADETLLVHELEEKLREREAELQHLRESLDENEVAICQVYEEKQRRCEEEMEELRQGYTVKLQQAAQKAQRSQQVLQLQIFQLQQEKKKLQEDFAQLLAERELLEKRCASFEREHTELGPRLEETKWEVCQKSGEISLLKQQLKESQAEVVQRGNELVLLRAQLREARAELQASEEQVLGLQEVARTKVLELEVCANELARRKSEAELLREKLGRLERELDGLRSASGDLCPLLAECDEAKVQRQAADTLHGLRAQAERLRVELLSERRRGEEQRESFHAERITWQGEKDRVIRYQKQLQHNYIQMYQHNRDLERQLRHLSLELEARDMDEYEMHGGEGICFEEIAATEI
;
A
#
# COMPACT_ATOMS: atom_id res chain seq x y z
N MET A 1 -23.26 -39.43 23.27
CA MET A 1 -23.38 -40.05 21.94
C MET A 1 -23.95 -39.02 20.97
N TYR A 2 -23.09 -38.27 20.28
CA TYR A 2 -23.43 -37.47 19.09
C TYR A 2 -22.21 -37.51 18.16
N PHE A 3 -22.45 -37.52 16.85
CA PHE A 3 -21.42 -37.90 15.87
C PHE A 3 -20.46 -36.75 15.53
N TRP A 4 -19.17 -37.09 15.45
CA TRP A 4 -18.22 -36.35 14.62
C TRP A 4 -18.59 -36.58 13.14
N ASN A 5 -18.62 -35.51 12.36
CA ASN A 5 -18.59 -35.60 10.89
C ASN A 5 -17.36 -34.85 10.38
N MET A 6 -16.46 -35.56 9.70
CA MET A 6 -15.19 -35.02 9.20
C MET A 6 -15.23 -34.88 7.68
N GLU A 7 -15.85 -33.81 7.18
CA GLU A 7 -15.77 -33.46 5.76
C GLU A 7 -14.38 -32.92 5.43
N LYS A 8 -13.54 -33.78 4.83
CA LYS A 8 -12.18 -33.43 4.38
C LYS A 8 -12.24 -32.63 3.08
N THR A 9 -12.34 -31.31 3.17
CA THR A 9 -12.27 -30.42 2.01
C THR A 9 -10.83 -30.29 1.49
N LEU A 10 -10.54 -31.02 0.40
CA LEU A 10 -9.26 -30.95 -0.32
C LEU A 10 -9.09 -29.57 -0.99
N ILE A 11 -8.16 -28.76 -0.48
CA ILE A 11 -7.80 -27.47 -1.09
C ILE A 11 -7.02 -27.73 -2.38
N ARG A 12 -7.59 -27.30 -3.51
CA ARG A 12 -6.96 -27.36 -4.84
C ARG A 12 -6.30 -26.02 -5.16
N PRO A 13 -5.02 -25.98 -5.60
CA PRO A 13 -4.40 -24.73 -6.02
C PRO A 13 -5.08 -24.21 -7.29
N THR A 14 -5.59 -22.98 -7.23
CA THR A 14 -6.24 -22.30 -8.38
C THR A 14 -5.23 -21.40 -9.07
N ALA A 15 -4.97 -21.65 -10.35
CA ALA A 15 -4.07 -20.84 -11.15
C ALA A 15 -4.66 -19.45 -11.46
N PHE A 16 -3.80 -18.43 -11.48
CA PHE A 16 -4.17 -17.08 -11.91
C PHE A 16 -4.61 -17.05 -13.38
N LYS A 17 -5.57 -16.18 -13.69
CA LYS A 17 -6.10 -15.96 -15.04
C LYS A 17 -6.14 -14.46 -15.33
N PRO A 18 -5.44 -13.95 -16.36
CA PRO A 18 -5.37 -12.51 -16.60
C PRO A 18 -6.73 -11.95 -17.03
N VAL A 19 -7.07 -10.75 -16.52
CA VAL A 19 -8.34 -10.06 -16.81
C VAL A 19 -8.15 -9.11 -17.98
N MET A 20 -8.86 -9.36 -19.09
CA MET A 20 -8.93 -8.41 -20.21
C MET A 20 -9.88 -7.25 -19.90
N PRO A 21 -9.54 -5.99 -20.22
CA PRO A 21 -10.39 -4.84 -19.96
C PRO A 21 -11.66 -4.87 -20.84
N LYS A 22 -12.83 -4.79 -20.20
CA LYS A 22 -14.12 -4.99 -20.86
C LYS A 22 -14.73 -3.65 -21.30
N ASN A 23 -14.50 -3.28 -22.55
CA ASN A 23 -15.07 -2.08 -23.18
C ASN A 23 -16.62 -2.16 -23.20
N ARG A 24 -17.32 -1.06 -22.91
CA ARG A 24 -18.80 -0.99 -22.92
C ARG A 24 -19.36 0.41 -23.16
N ASN A 25 -19.77 0.66 -24.41
CA ASN A 25 -20.69 1.76 -24.73
C ASN A 25 -22.13 1.45 -24.26
N PRO A 26 -22.92 2.46 -23.86
CA PRO A 26 -24.39 2.37 -23.80
C PRO A 26 -25.03 2.82 -25.15
N PRO A 27 -26.21 2.28 -25.54
CA PRO A 27 -26.91 2.66 -26.78
C PRO A 27 -28.10 3.62 -26.59
N LEU A 28 -28.38 4.44 -27.62
CA LEU A 28 -29.68 4.90 -28.21
C LEU A 28 -30.87 5.24 -27.26
N HIS A 29 -31.70 6.29 -27.46
CA HIS A 29 -32.05 7.19 -28.59
C HIS A 29 -32.21 8.65 -28.07
N GLY A 30 -32.36 9.71 -28.87
CA GLY A 30 -32.33 9.90 -30.33
C GLY A 30 -33.08 11.17 -30.76
N HIS A 31 -32.81 11.67 -31.98
CA HIS A 31 -33.44 12.85 -32.65
C HIS A 31 -33.12 14.25 -32.05
N LEU A 32 -32.77 15.29 -32.82
CA LEU A 32 -32.57 15.45 -34.27
C LEU A 32 -31.44 16.47 -34.59
N ALA A 33 -30.95 16.39 -35.83
CA ALA A 33 -29.92 17.22 -36.47
C ALA A 33 -30.32 18.73 -36.60
N LEU A 34 -29.46 19.71 -36.94
CA LEU A 34 -28.36 19.79 -37.93
C LEU A 34 -27.25 20.82 -37.56
N ARG A 35 -26.09 20.75 -38.25
CA ARG A 35 -25.01 21.78 -38.39
C ARG A 35 -25.29 22.65 -39.66
N PRO A 36 -24.47 23.63 -40.16
CA PRO A 36 -23.07 24.00 -39.84
C PRO A 36 -22.69 25.51 -39.76
N GLY A 37 -21.46 25.79 -39.28
CA GLY A 37 -20.66 27.00 -39.64
C GLY A 37 -20.94 28.31 -38.89
N THR A 38 -20.02 29.29 -38.81
CA THR A 38 -18.57 29.33 -39.12
C THR A 38 -17.87 30.49 -38.35
N SER A 39 -16.61 30.25 -37.95
CA SER A 39 -15.48 31.19 -37.71
C SER A 39 -15.72 32.72 -37.62
N VAL A 40 -15.22 33.32 -36.53
CA VAL A 40 -14.67 34.70 -36.50
C VAL A 40 -13.34 34.69 -35.70
N LEU A 41 -12.38 35.52 -36.12
CA LEU A 41 -11.05 35.71 -35.52
C LEU A 41 -10.87 37.17 -35.04
N SER A 42 -9.86 37.38 -34.19
CA SER A 42 -9.14 38.66 -33.98
C SER A 42 -9.94 39.86 -33.39
N GLU A 43 -9.32 40.95 -32.92
CA GLU A 43 -8.00 41.23 -32.29
C GLU A 43 -7.94 42.73 -31.93
N SER A 44 -6.97 43.15 -31.08
CA SER A 44 -6.60 44.57 -30.79
C SER A 44 -7.68 45.44 -30.12
N GLN A 45 -7.41 46.16 -29.03
CA GLN A 45 -6.52 47.33 -28.85
C GLN A 45 -6.89 48.54 -29.72
N ALA A 46 -6.87 49.79 -29.24
CA ALA A 46 -6.80 50.34 -27.87
C ALA A 46 -7.07 51.87 -27.91
N SER A 47 -7.37 52.52 -26.77
CA SER A 47 -7.00 53.93 -26.48
C SER A 47 -7.33 54.35 -25.04
N LEU A 48 -6.68 55.43 -24.57
CA LEU A 48 -6.77 56.02 -23.23
C LEU A 48 -7.52 57.36 -23.24
N ALA A 49 -8.16 57.74 -22.12
CA ALA A 49 -7.78 58.90 -21.27
C ALA A 49 -8.93 59.49 -20.43
N GLN A 50 -8.67 59.70 -19.11
CA GLN A 50 -9.03 60.89 -18.29
C GLN A 50 -10.54 61.25 -18.06
N LEU A 51 -11.01 61.88 -16.96
CA LEU A 51 -10.49 62.26 -15.63
C LEU A 51 -11.65 62.52 -14.62
N PHE A 52 -11.35 62.46 -13.31
CA PHE A 52 -12.04 63.03 -12.10
C PHE A 52 -13.59 63.09 -11.91
N GLY A 53 -14.03 62.59 -10.75
CA GLY A 53 -14.66 63.43 -9.70
C GLY A 53 -16.18 63.31 -9.42
N GLY A 54 -16.60 63.57 -8.17
CA GLY A 54 -18.01 63.79 -7.77
C GLY A 54 -18.53 62.94 -6.59
N SER A 55 -19.57 63.39 -5.88
CA SER A 55 -20.14 62.69 -4.71
C SER A 55 -21.65 62.94 -4.51
N SER A 56 -22.27 62.13 -3.65
CA SER A 56 -23.52 62.33 -2.87
C SER A 56 -24.88 61.75 -3.36
N THR A 57 -25.42 60.87 -2.51
CA THR A 57 -26.84 60.69 -2.05
C THR A 57 -28.04 60.75 -3.02
N GLY A 58 -28.91 59.71 -3.01
CA GLY A 58 -30.34 59.89 -3.37
C GLY A 58 -31.24 58.69 -3.75
N SER A 59 -31.71 57.89 -2.77
CA SER A 59 -33.04 57.21 -2.69
C SER A 59 -33.63 56.27 -3.79
N THR A 60 -34.27 55.20 -3.29
CA THR A 60 -35.49 54.48 -3.80
C THR A 60 -35.50 53.59 -5.08
N GLU A 61 -35.54 52.27 -4.80
CA GLU A 61 -36.40 51.21 -5.37
C GLU A 61 -36.27 50.61 -6.80
N LYS A 62 -36.35 49.27 -6.79
CA LYS A 62 -36.95 48.29 -7.74
C LYS A 62 -36.15 47.69 -8.92
N HIS A 63 -36.01 46.37 -8.78
CA HIS A 63 -35.93 45.29 -9.77
C HIS A 63 -34.62 44.91 -10.50
N ASN A 64 -34.45 43.59 -10.55
CA ASN A 64 -33.70 42.74 -11.49
C ASN A 64 -32.19 42.96 -11.69
N SER A 65 -31.43 42.06 -11.06
CA SER A 65 -30.54 41.10 -11.75
C SER A 65 -29.77 41.58 -13.01
N LEU A 66 -28.45 41.76 -12.87
CA LEU A 66 -27.47 40.83 -13.49
C LEU A 66 -26.00 41.09 -13.07
N SER A 67 -25.24 40.00 -13.13
CA SER A 67 -23.79 39.82 -12.97
C SER A 67 -22.85 40.93 -13.48
N CYS A 68 -21.80 41.29 -12.70
CA CYS A 68 -20.40 40.95 -13.05
C CYS A 68 -19.32 41.32 -12.00
N ARG A 69 -18.40 40.36 -11.76
CA ARG A 69 -16.91 40.42 -11.70
C ARG A 69 -16.25 41.79 -11.39
N THR A 70 -15.25 41.86 -10.51
CA THR A 70 -13.83 41.53 -10.81
C THR A 70 -12.96 41.51 -9.52
N SER A 71 -12.01 40.56 -9.36
CA SER A 71 -10.52 40.71 -9.47
C SER A 71 -9.84 41.41 -8.27
N SER A 72 -8.63 41.08 -7.79
CA SER A 72 -7.58 40.12 -8.24
C SER A 72 -7.26 39.10 -7.11
N HIS A 73 -6.13 38.36 -6.97
CA HIS A 73 -4.72 38.39 -7.41
C HIS A 73 -4.28 36.92 -7.67
N SER A 74 -3.60 36.52 -8.75
CA SER A 74 -2.16 36.69 -9.05
C SER A 74 -1.22 36.14 -7.95
N GLY A 75 -0.34 35.16 -8.21
CA GLY A 75 -0.09 34.43 -9.47
C GLY A 75 1.00 33.34 -9.33
N THR A 76 1.37 32.68 -10.43
CA THR A 76 2.43 31.65 -10.48
C THR A 76 3.44 31.92 -11.60
N MET A 77 4.69 31.51 -11.37
CA MET A 77 5.87 31.66 -12.25
C MET A 77 6.73 30.39 -12.09
N SER A 78 7.52 29.90 -13.04
CA SER A 78 7.59 30.04 -14.50
C SER A 78 8.44 28.88 -15.03
N ASP A 79 8.23 28.45 -16.29
CA ASP A 79 9.02 27.38 -16.92
C ASP A 79 10.08 27.93 -17.90
N SER A 80 11.20 27.21 -18.02
CA SER A 80 12.26 27.32 -19.04
C SER A 80 13.31 26.21 -18.78
N GLY A 81 13.69 25.31 -19.69
CA GLY A 81 13.23 25.08 -21.07
C GLY A 81 14.41 24.96 -22.05
N ARG A 82 14.40 23.95 -22.94
CA ARG A 82 15.20 23.87 -24.19
C ARG A 82 14.85 22.63 -25.02
N ASN A 83 14.33 22.86 -26.23
CA ASN A 83 14.32 21.91 -27.34
C ASN A 83 15.21 22.46 -28.46
N SER A 84 15.87 21.59 -29.23
CA SER A 84 16.43 21.91 -30.55
C SER A 84 16.65 20.62 -31.34
N LEU A 85 16.34 20.65 -32.65
CA LEU A 85 16.42 19.52 -33.57
C LEU A 85 17.24 19.92 -34.80
N SER A 86 17.96 18.98 -35.41
CA SER A 86 18.47 19.05 -36.79
C SER A 86 18.76 17.64 -37.33
N SER A 87 19.02 17.50 -38.63
CA SER A 87 18.72 16.28 -39.41
C SER A 87 19.85 15.78 -40.33
N LEU A 88 20.00 14.44 -40.41
CA LEU A 88 20.26 13.53 -41.57
C LEU A 88 21.08 13.99 -42.82
N PRO A 89 21.73 13.09 -43.63
CA PRO A 89 21.83 11.61 -43.58
C PRO A 89 23.25 11.00 -43.88
N THR A 90 23.34 9.65 -43.98
CA THR A 90 24.42 8.82 -44.62
C THR A 90 25.80 8.77 -43.92
N TYR A 91 26.57 7.66 -43.89
CA TYR A 91 26.75 6.54 -44.86
C TYR A 91 26.53 5.11 -44.29
N SER A 92 26.59 4.11 -45.19
CA SER A 92 26.34 2.66 -44.97
C SER A 92 27.56 1.84 -44.50
N THR A 93 27.32 0.67 -43.88
CA THR A 93 27.90 -0.67 -44.22
C THR A 93 27.41 -1.77 -43.24
N GLY A 94 26.92 -2.92 -43.74
CA GLY A 94 26.65 -4.19 -42.99
C GLY A 94 25.44 -4.17 -42.01
N CYS A 95 24.34 -4.95 -42.11
CA CYS A 95 24.03 -6.28 -42.68
C CYS A 95 24.61 -7.45 -41.83
N SER A 96 23.85 -8.40 -41.24
CA SER A 96 22.38 -8.53 -41.09
C SER A 96 21.94 -9.48 -39.92
N GLN A 97 20.62 -9.52 -39.70
CA GLN A 97 19.74 -10.51 -39.03
C GLN A 97 20.24 -11.98 -39.11
N GLN A 98 20.20 -12.80 -38.04
CA GLN A 98 19.05 -13.44 -37.32
C GLN A 98 18.51 -14.72 -38.01
N MET A 99 18.17 -15.71 -37.16
CA MET A 99 17.34 -16.92 -37.39
C MET A 99 18.01 -18.26 -37.76
N GLU A 100 17.47 -19.31 -37.13
CA GLU A 100 17.72 -20.76 -37.28
C GLU A 100 16.79 -21.42 -38.34
N PRO A 101 16.73 -22.76 -38.51
CA PRO A 101 17.79 -23.79 -38.63
C PRO A 101 17.58 -24.74 -39.84
N VAL A 102 18.63 -25.44 -40.33
CA VAL A 102 18.49 -26.59 -41.26
C VAL A 102 19.54 -27.67 -40.99
N SER A 103 19.14 -28.95 -41.08
CA SER A 103 19.96 -30.14 -40.74
C SER A 103 20.63 -30.83 -41.93
N ILE A 104 21.92 -31.19 -41.79
CA ILE A 104 22.62 -32.27 -42.53
C ILE A 104 23.65 -32.85 -41.51
N SER A 105 23.57 -34.06 -40.96
CA SER A 105 23.47 -35.43 -41.53
C SER A 105 24.80 -36.03 -42.01
N MET A 106 25.56 -36.66 -41.10
CA MET A 106 26.41 -37.86 -41.28
C MET A 106 27.27 -38.15 -40.02
N GLY A 107 27.64 -39.42 -39.78
CA GLY A 107 28.84 -39.78 -38.98
C GLY A 107 28.64 -40.33 -37.56
N HIS A 108 28.54 -41.66 -37.44
CA HIS A 108 28.82 -42.43 -36.20
C HIS A 108 30.36 -42.54 -35.96
N ILE A 109 30.98 -43.00 -34.86
CA ILE A 109 30.61 -43.81 -33.66
C ILE A 109 31.69 -43.63 -32.55
N ASN A 110 31.31 -43.72 -31.25
CA ASN A 110 32.09 -44.17 -30.05
C ASN A 110 33.48 -43.53 -29.73
N LEU A 111 34.11 -43.67 -28.55
CA LEU A 111 33.90 -44.42 -27.27
C LEU A 111 34.25 -43.44 -26.11
N ASP A 112 33.72 -43.49 -24.87
CA ASP A 112 34.11 -44.41 -23.79
C ASP A 112 33.04 -44.54 -22.67
N SER A 113 33.04 -45.68 -21.97
CA SER A 113 32.18 -45.97 -20.81
C SER A 113 32.76 -45.40 -19.49
N HIS A 114 31.97 -44.90 -18.53
CA HIS A 114 30.98 -45.58 -17.69
C HIS A 114 31.52 -46.76 -16.86
N GLY A 115 31.28 -46.72 -15.54
CA GLY A 115 31.49 -47.85 -14.62
C GLY A 115 30.18 -48.30 -13.96
N SER A 116 30.07 -49.62 -13.70
CA SER A 116 29.10 -50.34 -12.84
C SER A 116 27.62 -49.90 -12.90
N SER A 117 26.69 -50.76 -13.33
CA SER A 117 26.25 -51.89 -12.49
C SER A 117 25.36 -52.93 -13.21
N SER A 118 25.37 -54.17 -12.67
CA SER A 118 24.26 -55.15 -12.63
C SER A 118 23.38 -55.44 -13.86
N SER A 119 23.48 -56.66 -14.41
CA SER A 119 22.34 -57.60 -14.53
C SER A 119 22.78 -59.00 -15.04
N ARG A 120 21.86 -59.97 -15.00
CA ARG A 120 22.05 -61.39 -15.37
C ARG A 120 21.27 -61.69 -16.66
N GLY A 121 21.85 -62.41 -17.62
CA GLY A 121 21.13 -62.83 -18.83
C GLY A 121 21.88 -63.89 -19.66
N LEU A 122 21.29 -65.07 -19.84
CA LEU A 122 21.85 -66.20 -20.59
C LEU A 122 21.56 -66.10 -22.08
N THR A 123 22.55 -66.34 -22.95
CA THR A 123 22.57 -67.36 -24.05
C THR A 123 23.83 -67.22 -24.93
N GLY A 124 24.25 -68.31 -25.59
CA GLY A 124 25.38 -68.35 -26.55
C GLY A 124 24.92 -68.40 -28.02
N PRO A 125 25.73 -68.85 -29.01
CA PRO A 125 26.96 -69.66 -28.86
C PRO A 125 28.17 -69.33 -29.78
N SER A 126 29.22 -70.17 -29.64
CA SER A 126 30.21 -70.60 -30.66
C SER A 126 31.51 -69.80 -30.94
N ASN A 127 32.61 -70.58 -30.95
CA ASN A 127 33.90 -70.45 -31.66
C ASN A 127 34.85 -69.34 -31.13
N SER A 128 36.05 -69.66 -30.59
CA SER A 128 37.29 -70.20 -31.22
C SER A 128 38.10 -69.14 -32.01
N ASP A 129 39.42 -69.02 -31.89
CA ASP A 129 40.42 -69.86 -31.22
C ASP A 129 41.65 -69.07 -30.67
N SER A 130 42.38 -69.74 -29.76
CA SER A 130 43.74 -69.59 -29.23
C SER A 130 44.70 -68.48 -29.71
N GLY A 131 45.41 -67.91 -28.72
CA GLY A 131 46.68 -67.19 -28.94
C GLY A 131 47.55 -67.16 -27.67
N ARG A 132 48.39 -68.18 -27.44
CA ARG A 132 49.40 -68.17 -26.36
C ARG A 132 50.60 -69.10 -26.59
N SER A 133 51.75 -68.50 -26.88
CA SER A 133 53.09 -69.11 -26.86
C SER A 133 53.57 -69.34 -25.40
N SER A 134 54.59 -70.14 -25.08
CA SER A 134 55.47 -70.99 -25.91
C SER A 134 56.18 -72.09 -25.08
N SER A 135 56.91 -72.97 -25.80
CA SER A 135 58.13 -73.69 -25.38
C SER A 135 58.18 -74.49 -24.07
N SER A 136 58.16 -75.83 -24.20
CA SER A 136 59.16 -76.74 -23.63
C SER A 136 59.01 -78.15 -24.22
N LYS A 137 59.90 -78.54 -25.16
CA LYS A 137 59.91 -79.89 -25.75
C LYS A 137 60.93 -80.78 -25.05
N SER A 138 60.46 -81.68 -24.19
CA SER A 138 61.27 -82.73 -23.54
C SER A 138 60.70 -84.12 -23.85
N THR A 139 61.04 -84.66 -25.02
CA THR A 139 60.73 -86.05 -25.41
C THR A 139 61.87 -86.64 -26.24
N GLY A 140 62.88 -87.19 -25.57
CA GLY A 140 63.85 -88.10 -26.18
C GLY A 140 63.49 -89.54 -25.86
N SER A 141 63.49 -90.42 -26.87
CA SER A 141 63.47 -91.89 -26.76
C SER A 141 62.21 -92.51 -26.08
N LEU A 142 61.69 -93.68 -26.48
CA LEU A 142 62.24 -94.77 -27.29
C LEU A 142 61.18 -95.28 -28.30
N SER A 143 61.52 -95.34 -29.58
CA SER A 143 60.82 -96.22 -30.54
C SER A 143 61.69 -97.44 -30.80
N GLY A 144 61.10 -98.63 -30.68
CA GLY A 144 61.82 -99.91 -30.81
C GLY A 144 62.07 -100.35 -32.26
N ARG A 145 62.41 -101.64 -32.42
CA ARG A 145 62.85 -102.30 -33.67
C ARG A 145 64.23 -101.87 -34.17
N GLY A 146 65.25 -102.14 -33.34
CA GLY A 146 66.50 -102.62 -33.89
C GLY A 146 66.24 -103.92 -34.66
N HIS A 147 66.69 -103.99 -35.92
CA HIS A 147 66.51 -105.15 -36.78
C HIS A 147 67.60 -106.20 -36.45
N PRO A 148 67.26 -107.45 -36.09
CA PRO A 148 68.23 -108.52 -36.17
C PRO A 148 68.47 -108.89 -37.64
N SER A 149 69.70 -109.33 -37.91
CA SER A 149 70.13 -110.22 -39.00
C SER A 149 69.66 -109.94 -40.43
N SER A 150 70.64 -109.59 -41.26
CA SER A 150 70.61 -109.66 -42.72
C SER A 150 70.10 -111.01 -43.24
N ASP A 151 69.47 -111.01 -44.41
CA ASP A 151 69.21 -112.21 -45.22
C ASP A 151 69.44 -111.90 -46.71
N SER A 152 69.74 -112.93 -47.50
CA SER A 152 69.93 -112.92 -48.96
C SER A 152 71.01 -111.98 -49.53
N GLY A 153 72.28 -112.28 -49.23
CA GLY A 153 73.43 -111.84 -50.03
C GLY A 153 73.92 -112.99 -50.94
N SER A 154 73.35 -113.12 -52.15
CA SER A 154 73.63 -114.23 -53.06
C SER A 154 74.76 -113.93 -54.07
N CYS A 155 75.31 -115.01 -54.65
CA CYS A 155 76.27 -115.06 -55.78
C CYS A 155 77.73 -114.67 -55.50
N GLY A 156 78.66 -115.51 -55.99
CA GLY A 156 80.11 -115.25 -56.06
C GLY A 156 80.96 -116.02 -55.03
N GLY A 157 81.90 -116.88 -55.43
CA GLY A 157 82.19 -117.40 -56.76
C GLY A 157 83.30 -118.47 -56.74
N ARG A 158 83.10 -119.60 -57.41
CA ARG A 158 84.17 -120.56 -57.73
C ARG A 158 84.49 -120.44 -59.21
N SER A 159 85.66 -119.88 -59.54
CA SER A 159 86.25 -119.95 -60.89
C SER A 159 86.69 -121.39 -61.23
N PRO A 160 87.00 -121.71 -62.51
CA PRO A 160 86.84 -120.96 -63.75
C PRO A 160 85.63 -121.53 -64.59
N VAL A 161 85.35 -121.22 -65.87
CA VAL A 161 86.22 -120.94 -67.02
C VAL A 161 85.48 -120.13 -68.12
N HIS A 162 86.28 -119.42 -68.94
CA HIS A 162 86.03 -118.88 -70.30
C HIS A 162 85.82 -117.35 -70.46
N SER A 163 86.67 -116.77 -71.30
CA SER A 163 86.54 -115.46 -71.99
C SER A 163 86.56 -114.17 -71.15
N GLY A 164 87.71 -113.84 -70.57
CA GLY A 164 88.01 -112.53 -69.96
C GLY A 164 88.17 -111.40 -70.98
N ALA A 165 87.08 -110.98 -71.62
CA ALA A 165 86.97 -109.75 -72.41
C ALA A 165 85.84 -108.81 -71.92
N ASP A 166 84.94 -109.33 -71.08
CA ASP A 166 83.74 -108.64 -70.60
C ASP A 166 83.96 -107.99 -69.22
N GLU A 167 84.77 -108.62 -68.36
CA GLU A 167 85.12 -108.10 -67.02
C GLU A 167 85.76 -106.70 -67.09
N THR A 168 86.60 -106.43 -68.10
CA THR A 168 87.22 -105.12 -68.31
C THR A 168 86.23 -104.02 -68.70
N LEU A 169 85.14 -104.36 -69.39
CA LEU A 169 84.07 -103.42 -69.72
C LEU A 169 83.19 -103.16 -68.51
N LEU A 170 82.84 -104.22 -67.75
CA LEU A 170 82.07 -104.10 -66.51
C LEU A 170 82.81 -103.29 -65.44
N VAL A 171 84.13 -103.46 -65.29
CA VAL A 171 84.95 -102.64 -64.38
C VAL A 171 84.95 -101.17 -64.83
N HIS A 172 85.15 -100.89 -66.13
CA HIS A 172 85.07 -99.51 -66.63
C HIS A 172 83.67 -98.88 -66.44
N GLU A 173 82.59 -99.66 -66.59
CA GLU A 173 81.22 -99.17 -66.33
C GLU A 173 80.99 -98.87 -64.84
N LEU A 174 81.60 -99.65 -63.94
CA LEU A 174 81.58 -99.39 -62.50
C LEU A 174 82.46 -98.20 -62.10
N GLU A 175 83.58 -97.96 -62.80
CA GLU A 175 84.44 -96.79 -62.62
C GLU A 175 83.80 -95.49 -63.16
N GLU A 176 83.09 -95.55 -64.29
CA GLU A 176 82.21 -94.44 -64.75
C GLU A 176 81.15 -94.15 -63.69
N LYS A 177 80.40 -95.16 -63.24
CA LYS A 177 79.35 -95.00 -62.22
C LYS A 177 79.88 -94.53 -60.88
N LEU A 178 81.11 -94.87 -60.51
CA LEU A 178 81.76 -94.32 -59.33
C LEU A 178 82.03 -92.82 -59.52
N ARG A 179 82.58 -92.40 -60.67
CA ARG A 179 82.81 -90.98 -60.99
C ARG A 179 81.53 -90.17 -61.12
N GLU A 180 80.45 -90.75 -61.67
CA GLU A 180 79.11 -90.17 -61.67
C GLU A 180 78.62 -89.94 -60.22
N ARG A 181 78.72 -90.95 -59.35
CA ARG A 181 78.35 -90.84 -57.93
C ARG A 181 79.22 -89.85 -57.16
N GLU A 182 80.51 -89.76 -57.47
CA GLU A 182 81.42 -88.77 -56.88
C GLU A 182 81.07 -87.34 -57.32
N ALA A 183 80.70 -87.14 -58.59
CA ALA A 183 80.22 -85.86 -59.09
C ALA A 183 78.84 -85.48 -58.51
N GLU A 184 77.90 -86.43 -58.39
CA GLU A 184 76.63 -86.24 -57.70
C GLU A 184 76.85 -85.86 -56.23
N LEU A 185 77.75 -86.55 -55.50
CA LEU A 185 78.09 -86.23 -54.12
C LEU A 185 78.78 -84.86 -53.98
N GLN A 186 79.60 -84.46 -54.95
CA GLN A 186 80.22 -83.15 -54.95
C GLN A 186 79.19 -82.04 -55.19
N HIS A 187 78.31 -82.21 -56.18
CA HIS A 187 77.21 -81.28 -56.43
C HIS A 187 76.23 -81.18 -55.24
N LEU A 188 75.95 -82.29 -54.56
CA LEU A 188 75.12 -82.30 -53.35
C LEU A 188 75.78 -81.57 -52.17
N ARG A 189 77.13 -81.57 -52.06
CA ARG A 189 77.84 -80.75 -51.07
C ARG A 189 77.75 -79.27 -51.43
N GLU A 190 78.09 -78.91 -52.66
CA GLU A 190 78.01 -77.53 -53.15
C GLU A 190 76.60 -76.96 -52.98
N SER A 191 75.56 -77.74 -53.29
CA SER A 191 74.17 -77.32 -53.06
C SER A 191 73.81 -77.26 -51.56
N LEU A 192 74.37 -78.10 -50.69
CA LEU A 192 74.16 -77.97 -49.23
C LEU A 192 74.85 -76.72 -48.69
N ASP A 193 76.05 -76.40 -49.14
CA ASP A 193 76.78 -75.18 -48.77
C ASP A 193 76.03 -73.92 -49.26
N GLU A 194 75.51 -73.93 -50.50
CA GLU A 194 74.62 -72.87 -51.02
C GLU A 194 73.33 -72.74 -50.20
N ASN A 195 72.71 -73.86 -49.80
CA ASN A 195 71.50 -73.85 -48.97
C ASN A 195 71.81 -73.35 -47.54
N GLU A 196 72.94 -73.70 -46.94
CA GLU A 196 73.35 -73.17 -45.64
C GLU A 196 73.55 -71.66 -45.70
N VAL A 197 74.26 -71.16 -46.72
CA VAL A 197 74.44 -69.71 -46.95
C VAL A 197 73.10 -69.01 -47.18
N ALA A 198 72.19 -69.57 -47.98
CA ALA A 198 70.86 -68.99 -48.20
C ALA A 198 70.00 -69.00 -46.91
N ILE A 199 70.10 -70.04 -46.08
CA ILE A 199 69.42 -70.13 -44.78
C ILE A 199 69.99 -69.06 -43.83
N CYS A 200 71.32 -68.92 -43.74
CA CYS A 200 71.98 -67.87 -42.95
C CYS A 200 71.52 -66.47 -43.37
N GLN A 201 71.57 -66.13 -44.67
CA GLN A 201 71.10 -64.85 -45.19
C GLN A 201 69.63 -64.57 -44.83
N VAL A 202 68.76 -65.57 -44.93
CA VAL A 202 67.34 -65.45 -44.55
C VAL A 202 67.15 -65.26 -43.04
N TYR A 203 68.03 -65.81 -42.19
CA TYR A 203 68.02 -65.54 -40.75
C TYR A 203 68.57 -64.15 -40.41
N GLU A 204 69.67 -63.73 -41.03
CA GLU A 204 70.27 -62.39 -40.89
C GLU A 204 69.29 -61.29 -41.33
N GLU A 205 68.63 -61.45 -42.48
CA GLU A 205 67.57 -60.53 -42.91
C GLU A 205 66.38 -60.50 -41.96
N LYS A 206 65.94 -61.64 -41.43
CA LYS A 206 64.83 -61.68 -40.45
C LYS A 206 65.21 -61.01 -39.13
N GLN A 207 66.45 -61.19 -38.68
CA GLN A 207 66.97 -60.48 -37.52
C GLN A 207 66.98 -58.97 -37.78
N ARG A 208 67.59 -58.53 -38.90
CA ARG A 208 67.67 -57.11 -39.26
C ARG A 208 66.29 -56.45 -39.36
N ARG A 209 65.31 -57.10 -40.01
CA ARG A 209 63.93 -56.60 -40.08
C ARG A 209 63.25 -56.54 -38.71
N CYS A 210 63.50 -57.51 -37.84
CA CYS A 210 62.96 -57.50 -36.47
C CYS A 210 63.60 -56.39 -35.62
N GLU A 211 64.88 -56.09 -35.83
CA GLU A 211 65.58 -54.96 -35.21
C GLU A 211 65.04 -53.62 -35.75
N GLU A 212 64.87 -53.48 -37.07
CA GLU A 212 64.23 -52.34 -37.75
C GLU A 212 62.81 -52.08 -37.20
N GLU A 213 61.92 -53.08 -37.19
CA GLU A 213 60.55 -52.98 -36.64
C GLU A 213 60.55 -52.59 -35.15
N MET A 214 61.47 -53.13 -34.36
CA MET A 214 61.61 -52.79 -32.94
C MET A 214 62.16 -51.38 -32.71
N GLU A 215 62.98 -50.85 -33.61
CA GLU A 215 63.41 -49.45 -33.57
C GLU A 215 62.31 -48.50 -34.02
N GLU A 216 61.58 -48.79 -35.10
CA GLU A 216 60.40 -48.00 -35.51
C GLU A 216 59.35 -47.94 -34.39
N LEU A 217 59.08 -49.06 -33.72
CA LEU A 217 58.14 -49.12 -32.60
C LEU A 217 58.62 -48.28 -31.40
N ARG A 218 59.92 -48.32 -31.07
CA ARG A 218 60.52 -47.47 -30.02
C ARG A 218 60.43 -45.99 -30.39
N GLN A 219 60.83 -45.62 -31.60
CA GLN A 219 60.76 -44.24 -32.10
C GLN A 219 59.31 -43.73 -32.07
N GLY A 220 58.36 -44.49 -32.63
CA GLY A 220 56.94 -44.19 -32.61
C GLY A 220 56.35 -44.06 -31.19
N TYR A 221 56.82 -44.86 -30.23
CA TYR A 221 56.44 -44.70 -28.82
C TYR A 221 57.01 -43.42 -28.21
N THR A 222 58.29 -43.10 -28.42
CA THR A 222 58.89 -41.86 -27.88
C THR A 222 58.22 -40.60 -28.42
N VAL A 223 57.89 -40.54 -29.72
CA VAL A 223 57.16 -39.41 -30.33
C VAL A 223 55.76 -39.29 -29.74
N LYS A 224 55.02 -40.39 -29.60
CA LYS A 224 53.69 -40.40 -28.96
C LYS A 224 53.75 -39.92 -27.51
N LEU A 225 54.76 -40.35 -26.74
CA LEU A 225 54.97 -39.94 -25.35
C LEU A 225 55.31 -38.44 -25.24
N GLN A 226 56.20 -37.93 -26.10
CA GLN A 226 56.53 -36.50 -26.16
C GLN A 226 55.31 -35.65 -26.56
N GLN A 227 54.52 -36.10 -27.55
CA GLN A 227 53.29 -35.42 -27.97
C GLN A 227 52.24 -35.40 -26.85
N ALA A 228 52.07 -36.52 -26.12
CA ALA A 228 51.18 -36.61 -24.98
C ALA A 228 51.63 -35.68 -23.84
N ALA A 229 52.92 -35.66 -23.51
CA ALA A 229 53.48 -34.76 -22.49
C ALA A 229 53.30 -33.28 -22.87
N GLN A 230 53.57 -32.89 -24.12
CA GLN A 230 53.36 -31.52 -24.59
C GLN A 230 51.88 -31.13 -24.58
N LYS A 231 50.96 -32.05 -24.94
CA LYS A 231 49.51 -31.82 -24.85
C LYS A 231 49.08 -31.61 -23.40
N ALA A 232 49.57 -32.45 -22.48
CA ALA A 232 49.28 -32.35 -21.05
C ALA A 232 49.80 -31.02 -20.46
N GLN A 233 51.02 -30.61 -20.79
CA GLN A 233 51.61 -29.33 -20.38
C GLN A 233 50.76 -28.13 -20.85
N ARG A 234 50.32 -28.14 -22.12
CA ARG A 234 49.44 -27.09 -22.66
C ARG A 234 48.08 -27.06 -21.95
N SER A 235 47.47 -28.21 -21.67
CA SER A 235 46.21 -28.24 -20.90
C SER A 235 46.39 -27.77 -19.46
N GLN A 236 47.51 -28.10 -18.82
CA GLN A 236 47.84 -27.63 -17.47
C GLN A 236 47.98 -26.09 -17.44
N GLN A 237 48.64 -25.49 -18.42
CA GLN A 237 48.77 -24.04 -18.54
C GLN A 237 47.40 -23.35 -18.71
N VAL A 238 46.52 -23.89 -19.55
CA VAL A 238 45.16 -23.35 -19.73
C VAL A 238 44.34 -23.47 -18.45
N LEU A 239 44.41 -24.61 -17.74
CA LEU A 239 43.73 -24.81 -16.46
C LEU A 239 44.26 -23.87 -15.36
N GLN A 240 45.57 -23.60 -15.32
CA GLN A 240 46.16 -22.63 -14.39
C GLN A 240 45.63 -21.20 -14.64
N LEU A 241 45.53 -20.78 -15.91
CA LEU A 241 44.93 -19.49 -16.27
C LEU A 241 43.45 -19.43 -15.91
N GLN A 242 42.68 -20.50 -16.13
CA GLN A 242 41.27 -20.58 -15.76
C GLN A 242 41.06 -20.52 -14.23
N ILE A 243 41.92 -21.19 -13.45
CA ILE A 243 41.90 -21.11 -11.98
C ILE A 243 42.19 -19.68 -11.51
N PHE A 244 43.18 -19.01 -12.10
CA PHE A 244 43.49 -17.61 -11.77
C PHE A 244 42.32 -16.66 -12.10
N GLN A 245 41.71 -16.81 -13.28
CA GLN A 245 40.54 -16.03 -13.69
C GLN A 245 39.38 -16.21 -12.70
N LEU A 246 39.04 -17.46 -12.35
CA LEU A 246 37.97 -17.76 -11.39
C LEU A 246 38.29 -17.25 -9.97
N GLN A 247 39.56 -17.20 -9.57
CA GLN A 247 39.98 -16.58 -8.31
C GLN A 247 39.79 -15.05 -8.32
N GLN A 248 40.09 -14.39 -9.45
CA GLN A 248 39.85 -12.95 -9.61
C GLN A 248 38.34 -12.63 -9.62
N GLU A 249 37.55 -13.42 -10.35
CA GLU A 249 36.08 -13.28 -10.40
C GLU A 249 35.45 -13.53 -9.02
N LYS A 250 35.90 -14.57 -8.30
CA LYS A 250 35.49 -14.81 -6.90
C LYS A 250 35.80 -13.60 -6.02
N LYS A 251 37.01 -13.04 -6.08
CA LYS A 251 37.40 -11.87 -5.28
C LYS A 251 36.51 -10.66 -5.60
N LYS A 252 36.27 -10.39 -6.89
CA LYS A 252 35.38 -9.31 -7.31
C LYS A 252 33.95 -9.53 -6.79
N LEU A 253 33.39 -10.73 -6.92
CA LEU A 253 32.05 -11.04 -6.41
C LEU A 253 31.96 -10.90 -4.88
N GLN A 254 33.04 -11.16 -4.14
CA GLN A 254 33.12 -10.89 -2.70
C GLN A 254 33.14 -9.38 -2.39
N GLU A 255 33.84 -8.57 -3.19
CA GLU A 255 33.86 -7.11 -3.08
C GLU A 255 32.51 -6.48 -3.44
N ASP A 256 31.88 -6.94 -4.53
CA ASP A 256 30.54 -6.52 -4.97
C ASP A 256 29.47 -6.90 -3.93
N PHE A 257 29.55 -8.10 -3.33
CA PHE A 257 28.65 -8.54 -2.26
C PHE A 257 28.83 -7.72 -0.97
N ALA A 258 30.06 -7.38 -0.59
CA ALA A 258 30.33 -6.52 0.57
C ALA A 258 29.77 -5.10 0.38
N GLN A 259 29.84 -4.54 -0.83
CA GLN A 259 29.20 -3.27 -1.18
C GLN A 259 27.67 -3.35 -1.04
N LEU A 260 27.04 -4.38 -1.61
CA LEU A 260 25.59 -4.59 -1.53
C LEU A 260 25.10 -4.77 -0.08
N LEU A 261 25.87 -5.42 0.79
CA LEU A 261 25.57 -5.51 2.23
C LEU A 261 25.61 -4.13 2.91
N ALA A 262 26.62 -3.31 2.62
CA ALA A 262 26.73 -1.96 3.18
C ALA A 262 25.61 -1.02 2.68
N GLU A 263 25.21 -1.14 1.41
CA GLU A 263 24.05 -0.43 0.86
C GLU A 263 22.73 -0.89 1.52
N ARG A 264 22.54 -2.21 1.70
CA ARG A 264 21.38 -2.78 2.40
C ARG A 264 21.26 -2.20 3.81
N GLU A 265 22.34 -2.21 4.57
CA GLU A 265 22.37 -1.64 5.92
C GLU A 265 22.09 -0.12 5.95
N LEU A 266 22.60 0.63 4.98
CA LEU A 266 22.34 2.07 4.88
C LEU A 266 20.86 2.35 4.60
N LEU A 267 20.24 1.54 3.74
CA LEU A 267 18.80 1.60 3.45
C LEU A 267 17.96 1.18 4.66
N GLU A 268 18.33 0.12 5.38
CA GLU A 268 17.69 -0.29 6.64
C GLU A 268 17.73 0.83 7.69
N LYS A 269 18.90 1.43 7.91
CA LYS A 269 19.08 2.58 8.82
C LYS A 269 18.20 3.78 8.42
N ARG A 270 17.95 3.97 7.11
CA ARG A 270 17.09 5.03 6.56
C ARG A 270 15.59 4.71 6.64
N CYS A 271 15.18 3.46 6.43
CA CYS A 271 13.80 3.03 6.69
C CYS A 271 13.47 3.22 8.18
N ALA A 272 14.36 2.79 9.08
CA ALA A 272 14.22 2.97 10.51
C ALA A 272 14.24 4.45 10.97
N SER A 273 14.76 5.41 10.17
CA SER A 273 14.54 6.85 10.44
C SER A 273 13.15 7.31 10.02
N PHE A 274 12.66 6.92 8.84
CA PHE A 274 11.33 7.30 8.39
C PHE A 274 10.21 6.68 9.26
N GLU A 275 10.40 5.46 9.78
CA GLU A 275 9.48 4.83 10.73
C GLU A 275 9.43 5.58 12.07
N ARG A 276 10.57 6.07 12.56
CA ARG A 276 10.64 6.92 13.77
C ARG A 276 9.98 8.28 13.54
N GLU A 277 10.27 8.95 12.41
CA GLU A 277 9.61 10.21 12.04
C GLU A 277 8.10 10.04 11.92
N HIS A 278 7.62 8.97 11.28
CA HIS A 278 6.20 8.67 11.16
C HIS A 278 5.53 8.41 12.52
N THR A 279 6.18 7.68 13.41
CA THR A 279 5.66 7.39 14.77
C THR A 279 5.74 8.60 15.72
N GLU A 280 6.65 9.54 15.51
CA GLU A 280 6.72 10.81 16.25
C GLU A 280 5.70 11.84 15.75
N LEU A 281 5.47 11.92 14.44
CA LEU A 281 4.54 12.88 13.82
C LEU A 281 3.07 12.54 14.04
N GLY A 282 2.71 11.25 14.13
CA GLY A 282 1.34 10.80 14.36
C GLY A 282 0.69 11.42 15.62
N PRO A 283 1.27 11.24 16.82
CA PRO A 283 0.76 11.85 18.05
C PRO A 283 0.67 13.38 17.99
N ARG A 284 1.67 14.08 17.44
CA ARG A 284 1.62 15.55 17.28
C ARG A 284 0.51 16.01 16.35
N LEU A 285 0.17 15.22 15.33
CA LEU A 285 -0.95 15.52 14.45
C LEU A 285 -2.30 15.35 15.16
N GLU A 286 -2.46 14.35 16.04
CA GLU A 286 -3.68 14.23 16.85
C GLU A 286 -3.77 15.29 17.96
N GLU A 287 -2.66 15.66 18.58
CA GLU A 287 -2.57 16.78 19.55
C GLU A 287 -3.01 18.11 18.89
N THR A 288 -2.41 18.50 17.77
CA THR A 288 -2.77 19.73 17.05
C THR A 288 -4.20 19.71 16.48
N LYS A 289 -4.72 18.55 16.06
CA LYS A 289 -6.16 18.39 15.75
C LYS A 289 -7.03 18.68 16.98
N TRP A 290 -6.66 18.17 18.14
CA TRP A 290 -7.42 18.34 19.38
C TRP A 290 -7.41 19.81 19.84
N GLU A 291 -6.26 20.48 19.78
CA GLU A 291 -6.13 21.92 19.99
C GLU A 291 -7.05 22.72 19.05
N VAL A 292 -7.05 22.41 17.74
CA VAL A 292 -7.91 23.09 16.76
C VAL A 292 -9.39 22.87 17.07
N CYS A 293 -9.80 21.67 17.49
CA CYS A 293 -11.15 21.40 17.96
C CYS A 293 -11.50 22.20 19.22
N GLN A 294 -10.61 22.25 20.21
CA GLN A 294 -10.78 23.05 21.43
C GLN A 294 -10.94 24.54 21.09
N LYS A 295 -10.04 25.11 20.28
CA LYS A 295 -10.07 26.53 19.91
C LYS A 295 -11.29 26.88 19.05
N SER A 296 -11.76 25.97 18.21
CA SER A 296 -13.05 26.14 17.51
C SER A 296 -14.24 26.20 18.49
N GLY A 297 -14.20 25.41 19.57
CA GLY A 297 -15.15 25.49 20.69
C GLY A 297 -15.09 26.82 21.45
N GLU A 298 -13.89 27.24 21.87
CA GLU A 298 -13.67 28.54 22.55
C GLU A 298 -14.16 29.72 21.69
N ILE A 299 -13.81 29.75 20.40
CA ILE A 299 -14.27 30.77 19.44
C ILE A 299 -15.80 30.76 19.30
N SER A 300 -16.44 29.59 19.34
CA SER A 300 -17.90 29.47 19.23
C SER A 300 -18.61 29.97 20.49
N LEU A 301 -18.06 29.70 21.68
CA LEU A 301 -18.55 30.24 22.95
C LEU A 301 -18.42 31.77 22.99
N LEU A 302 -17.25 32.31 22.63
CA LEU A 302 -17.01 33.76 22.59
C LEU A 302 -17.94 34.47 21.58
N LYS A 303 -18.24 33.85 20.43
CA LYS A 303 -19.23 34.36 19.46
C LYS A 303 -20.65 34.41 20.04
N GLN A 304 -21.04 33.39 20.82
CA GLN A 304 -22.35 33.36 21.47
C GLN A 304 -22.45 34.43 22.57
N GLN A 305 -21.44 34.56 23.43
CA GLN A 305 -21.36 35.61 24.46
C GLN A 305 -21.38 37.03 23.85
N LEU A 306 -20.66 37.24 22.74
CA LEU A 306 -20.70 38.50 22.00
C LEU A 306 -22.12 38.80 21.48
N LYS A 307 -22.81 37.81 20.91
CA LYS A 307 -24.19 37.94 20.42
C LYS A 307 -25.18 38.22 21.55
N GLU A 308 -25.01 37.61 22.72
CA GLU A 308 -25.82 37.83 23.92
C GLU A 308 -25.63 39.26 24.44
N SER A 309 -24.39 39.70 24.65
CA SER A 309 -24.10 41.08 25.07
C SER A 309 -24.59 42.13 24.06
N GLN A 310 -24.55 41.83 22.75
CA GLN A 310 -25.13 42.69 21.72
C GLN A 310 -26.66 42.77 21.82
N ALA A 311 -27.34 41.67 22.12
CA ALA A 311 -28.78 41.64 22.34
C ALA A 311 -29.17 42.42 23.62
N GLU A 312 -28.40 42.30 24.70
CA GLU A 312 -28.58 43.10 25.92
C GLU A 312 -28.43 44.60 25.64
N VAL A 313 -27.39 45.02 24.90
CA VAL A 313 -27.19 46.44 24.54
C VAL A 313 -28.36 46.97 23.71
N VAL A 314 -28.92 46.17 22.78
CA VAL A 314 -30.13 46.53 22.04
C VAL A 314 -31.36 46.63 22.96
N GLN A 315 -31.53 45.71 23.91
CA GLN A 315 -32.61 45.79 24.91
C GLN A 315 -32.50 47.06 25.77
N ARG A 316 -31.31 47.37 26.30
CA ARG A 316 -31.07 48.60 27.08
C ARG A 316 -31.28 49.86 26.23
N GLY A 317 -30.97 49.81 24.95
CA GLY A 317 -31.29 50.88 23.99
C GLY A 317 -32.81 51.11 23.88
N ASN A 318 -33.60 50.04 23.77
CA ASN A 318 -35.05 50.11 23.73
C ASN A 318 -35.66 50.61 25.06
N GLU A 319 -35.20 50.10 26.19
CA GLU A 319 -35.58 50.59 27.53
C GLU A 319 -35.31 52.10 27.68
N LEU A 320 -34.13 52.56 27.27
CA LEU A 320 -33.77 53.98 27.29
C LEU A 320 -34.65 54.84 26.36
N VAL A 321 -35.08 54.32 25.21
CA VAL A 321 -36.02 55.01 24.32
C VAL A 321 -37.40 55.12 24.95
N LEU A 322 -37.91 54.06 25.58
CA LEU A 322 -39.19 54.06 26.29
C LEU A 322 -39.18 55.03 27.49
N LEU A 323 -38.15 54.98 28.33
CA LEU A 323 -37.98 55.92 29.46
C LEU A 323 -37.88 57.38 28.97
N ARG A 324 -37.24 57.62 27.81
CA ARG A 324 -37.21 58.95 27.17
C ARG A 324 -38.55 59.37 26.56
N ALA A 325 -39.46 58.44 26.23
CA ALA A 325 -40.82 58.77 25.82
C ALA A 325 -41.65 59.18 27.04
N GLN A 326 -41.67 58.35 28.08
CA GLN A 326 -42.34 58.61 29.36
C GLN A 326 -41.88 59.93 30.00
N LEU A 327 -40.58 60.25 29.95
CA LEU A 327 -40.04 61.52 30.44
C LEU A 327 -40.54 62.75 29.66
N ARG A 328 -40.91 62.61 28.38
CA ARG A 328 -41.53 63.70 27.59
C ARG A 328 -43.02 63.82 27.88
N GLU A 329 -43.70 62.68 28.01
CA GLU A 329 -45.12 62.59 28.35
C GLU A 329 -45.39 63.23 29.72
N ALA A 330 -44.69 62.80 30.78
CA ALA A 330 -44.79 63.38 32.12
C ALA A 330 -44.41 64.88 32.19
N ARG A 331 -43.57 65.38 31.25
CA ARG A 331 -43.29 66.82 31.13
C ARG A 331 -44.44 67.58 30.49
N ALA A 332 -45.09 67.01 29.48
CA ALA A 332 -46.27 67.59 28.86
C ALA A 332 -47.48 67.58 29.83
N GLU A 333 -47.65 66.51 30.61
CA GLU A 333 -48.63 66.43 31.70
C GLU A 333 -48.38 67.50 32.77
N LEU A 334 -47.12 67.69 33.19
CA LEU A 334 -46.74 68.75 34.12
C LEU A 334 -47.09 70.13 33.56
N GLN A 335 -46.68 70.43 32.33
CA GLN A 335 -46.98 71.72 31.67
C GLN A 335 -48.50 71.97 31.56
N ALA A 336 -49.27 70.96 31.17
CA ALA A 336 -50.73 71.05 31.12
C ALA A 336 -51.36 71.26 32.51
N SER A 337 -50.73 70.76 33.59
CA SER A 337 -51.16 71.02 34.97
C SER A 337 -50.77 72.42 35.45
N GLU A 338 -49.62 72.95 35.03
CA GLU A 338 -49.17 74.32 35.31
C GLU A 338 -50.10 75.34 34.63
N GLU A 339 -50.47 75.11 33.37
CA GLU A 339 -51.47 75.91 32.64
C GLU A 339 -52.85 75.90 33.33
N GLN A 340 -53.30 74.73 33.80
CA GLN A 340 -54.55 74.62 34.57
C GLN A 340 -54.48 75.40 35.90
N VAL A 341 -53.36 75.32 36.63
CA VAL A 341 -53.17 76.07 37.88
C VAL A 341 -53.15 77.57 37.62
N LEU A 342 -52.50 78.04 36.55
CA LEU A 342 -52.52 79.45 36.15
C LEU A 342 -53.95 79.92 35.80
N GLY A 343 -54.69 79.16 34.99
CA GLY A 343 -56.09 79.48 34.67
C GLY A 343 -57.00 79.52 35.91
N LEU A 344 -56.80 78.61 36.87
CA LEU A 344 -57.51 78.63 38.16
C LEU A 344 -57.10 79.84 39.02
N GLN A 345 -55.84 80.28 38.99
CA GLN A 345 -55.41 81.51 39.67
C GLN A 345 -56.02 82.76 39.04
N GLU A 346 -56.16 82.83 37.71
CA GLU A 346 -56.84 83.94 37.04
C GLU A 346 -58.33 83.98 37.39
N VAL A 347 -59.02 82.83 37.40
CA VAL A 347 -60.42 82.72 37.85
C VAL A 347 -60.56 83.08 39.34
N ALA A 348 -59.65 82.65 40.20
CA ALA A 348 -59.65 83.07 41.61
C ALA A 348 -59.49 84.60 41.73
N ARG A 349 -58.59 85.20 40.94
CA ARG A 349 -58.37 86.66 40.93
C ARG A 349 -59.60 87.44 40.43
N THR A 350 -60.31 86.96 39.41
CA THR A 350 -61.57 87.60 38.98
C THR A 350 -62.67 87.43 40.02
N LYS A 351 -62.75 86.28 40.71
CA LYS A 351 -63.71 86.09 41.81
C LYS A 351 -63.40 86.95 43.04
N VAL A 352 -62.14 87.25 43.35
CA VAL A 352 -61.80 88.26 44.38
C VAL A 352 -62.34 89.64 43.98
N LEU A 353 -62.13 90.08 42.73
CA LEU A 353 -62.64 91.36 42.23
C LEU A 353 -64.18 91.41 42.21
N GLU A 354 -64.86 90.33 41.82
CA GLU A 354 -66.32 90.21 41.92
C GLU A 354 -66.81 90.33 43.38
N LEU A 355 -66.11 89.68 44.33
CA LEU A 355 -66.45 89.74 45.75
C LEU A 355 -66.21 91.14 46.34
N GLU A 356 -65.16 91.85 45.90
CA GLU A 356 -64.93 93.26 46.26
C GLU A 356 -66.07 94.16 45.75
N VAL A 357 -66.52 94.00 44.50
CA VAL A 357 -67.67 94.73 43.96
C VAL A 357 -68.96 94.41 44.73
N CYS A 358 -69.22 93.14 45.02
CA CYS A 358 -70.35 92.71 45.85
C CYS A 358 -70.29 93.26 47.28
N ALA A 359 -69.10 93.33 47.89
CA ALA A 359 -68.91 93.90 49.22
C ALA A 359 -69.15 95.42 49.25
N ASN A 360 -68.71 96.14 48.22
CA ASN A 360 -68.97 97.57 48.06
C ASN A 360 -70.46 97.87 47.85
N GLU A 361 -71.15 97.11 46.98
CA GLU A 361 -72.60 97.23 46.80
C GLU A 361 -73.36 96.87 48.09
N LEU A 362 -72.95 95.82 48.80
CA LEU A 362 -73.51 95.46 50.11
C LEU A 362 -73.29 96.58 51.15
N ALA A 363 -72.13 97.24 51.15
CA ALA A 363 -71.87 98.39 52.03
C ALA A 363 -72.77 99.58 51.69
N ARG A 364 -73.00 99.85 50.40
CA ARG A 364 -73.98 100.85 49.95
C ARG A 364 -75.39 100.49 50.43
N ARG A 365 -75.84 99.24 50.24
CA ARG A 365 -77.16 98.78 50.73
C ARG A 365 -77.26 98.81 52.26
N LYS A 366 -76.18 98.57 53.00
CA LYS A 366 -76.15 98.74 54.47
C LYS A 366 -76.37 100.20 54.85
N SER A 367 -75.64 101.12 54.24
CA SER A 367 -75.78 102.57 54.49
C SER A 367 -77.17 103.09 54.10
N GLU A 368 -77.74 102.58 53.00
CA GLU A 368 -79.13 102.86 52.59
C GLU A 368 -80.14 102.28 53.59
N ALA A 369 -79.94 101.05 54.06
CA ALA A 369 -80.77 100.41 55.08
C ALA A 369 -80.60 101.05 56.47
N GLU A 370 -79.46 101.67 56.76
CA GLU A 370 -79.21 102.47 57.97
C GLU A 370 -79.95 103.79 57.88
N LEU A 371 -79.86 104.52 56.77
CA LEU A 371 -80.68 105.71 56.51
C LEU A 371 -82.18 105.39 56.50
N LEU A 372 -82.59 104.21 56.01
CA LEU A 372 -83.97 103.74 56.10
C LEU A 372 -84.36 103.31 57.51
N ARG A 373 -83.45 102.76 58.33
CA ARG A 373 -83.68 102.49 59.77
C ARG A 373 -83.67 103.76 60.63
N GLU A 374 -82.99 104.83 60.24
CA GLU A 374 -83.15 106.15 60.86
C GLU A 374 -84.50 106.79 60.51
N LYS A 375 -84.97 106.60 59.27
CA LYS A 375 -86.30 107.05 58.82
C LYS A 375 -87.40 106.23 59.46
N LEU A 376 -87.29 104.90 59.46
CA LEU A 376 -88.19 104.01 60.20
C LEU A 376 -88.12 104.34 61.68
N GLY A 377 -86.95 104.45 62.31
CA GLY A 377 -86.82 104.88 63.70
C GLY A 377 -87.40 106.27 64.03
N ARG A 378 -87.67 107.14 63.03
CA ARG A 378 -88.51 108.35 63.18
C ARG A 378 -89.99 107.97 63.09
N LEU A 379 -90.39 107.33 61.99
CA LEU A 379 -91.73 106.80 61.74
C LEU A 379 -92.21 105.77 62.78
N GLU A 380 -91.32 105.17 63.58
CA GLU A 380 -91.52 104.19 64.66
C GLU A 380 -91.55 104.87 66.02
N ARG A 381 -90.93 106.04 66.19
CA ARG A 381 -91.29 106.95 67.29
C ARG A 381 -92.64 107.63 67.04
N GLU A 382 -93.08 107.67 65.79
CA GLU A 382 -94.45 108.05 65.38
C GLU A 382 -95.40 106.84 65.44
N LEU A 383 -94.95 105.63 65.06
CA LEU A 383 -95.75 104.39 65.07
C LEU A 383 -95.81 103.69 66.42
N ASP A 384 -94.88 103.84 67.37
CA ASP A 384 -95.10 103.39 68.76
C ASP A 384 -96.18 104.25 69.45
N GLY A 385 -96.45 105.45 68.91
CA GLY A 385 -97.66 106.23 69.19
C GLY A 385 -98.96 105.65 68.60
N LEU A 386 -98.88 104.59 67.77
CA LEU A 386 -99.99 104.03 66.98
C LEU A 386 -100.06 102.48 66.96
N ARG A 387 -99.00 101.77 67.38
CA ARG A 387 -98.77 100.33 67.13
C ARG A 387 -98.66 99.51 68.40
N SER A 388 -99.51 99.84 69.37
CA SER A 388 -100.07 98.89 70.34
C SER A 388 -100.94 97.81 69.63
N ALA A 389 -100.45 97.22 68.52
CA ALA A 389 -101.25 96.52 67.50
C ALA A 389 -100.47 95.49 66.62
N SER A 390 -100.17 94.32 67.20
CA SER A 390 -100.07 92.97 66.57
C SER A 390 -98.97 92.58 65.52
N GLY A 391 -98.70 91.27 65.36
CA GLY A 391 -97.77 90.61 64.40
C GLY A 391 -98.50 89.86 63.23
N ASP A 392 -98.05 88.74 62.63
CA ASP A 392 -96.82 87.90 62.79
C ASP A 392 -96.65 86.79 61.67
N LEU A 393 -95.48 86.09 61.56
CA LEU A 393 -95.19 84.67 61.11
C LEU A 393 -95.26 84.02 59.65
N CYS A 394 -94.11 83.48 59.15
CA CYS A 394 -93.74 82.07 58.69
C CYS A 394 -94.13 81.37 57.27
N PRO A 395 -93.89 80.03 56.95
CA PRO A 395 -92.77 79.46 56.09
C PRO A 395 -93.07 78.21 55.12
N LEU A 396 -92.06 77.32 54.79
CA LEU A 396 -92.06 75.91 54.14
C LEU A 396 -91.80 75.78 52.57
N LEU A 397 -91.45 74.69 51.80
CA LEU A 397 -90.89 73.25 51.81
C LEU A 397 -90.62 72.77 50.29
N ALA A 398 -90.17 71.58 49.73
CA ALA A 398 -89.51 70.25 50.03
C ALA A 398 -89.12 69.41 48.71
N GLU A 399 -88.61 68.13 48.82
CA GLU A 399 -88.68 66.91 47.89
C GLU A 399 -87.48 66.32 47.02
N CYS A 400 -87.67 65.12 46.37
CA CYS A 400 -86.69 64.01 46.08
C CYS A 400 -86.71 63.34 44.65
N ASP A 401 -85.89 62.28 44.37
CA ASP A 401 -85.61 61.67 43.03
C ASP A 401 -85.27 60.13 43.02
N GLU A 402 -85.60 59.36 41.95
CA GLU A 402 -85.27 57.91 41.74
C GLU A 402 -85.15 57.50 40.23
N ALA A 403 -83.96 57.04 39.75
CA ALA A 403 -83.81 56.56 38.35
C ALA A 403 -82.65 55.59 37.99
N LYS A 404 -81.80 55.12 38.93
CA LYS A 404 -80.48 54.53 38.57
C LYS A 404 -80.37 53.01 38.39
N VAL A 405 -81.30 52.21 38.93
CA VAL A 405 -81.07 50.77 39.18
C VAL A 405 -80.99 49.89 37.92
N GLN A 406 -81.73 50.21 36.85
CA GLN A 406 -81.96 49.27 35.75
C GLN A 406 -80.80 49.09 34.75
N ARG A 407 -79.79 49.97 34.73
CA ARG A 407 -78.68 49.86 33.77
C ARG A 407 -77.61 48.83 34.16
N GLN A 408 -77.29 48.72 35.44
CA GLN A 408 -76.17 47.90 35.93
C GLN A 408 -76.34 46.38 35.70
N ALA A 409 -77.57 45.90 35.46
CA ALA A 409 -77.86 44.48 35.24
C ALA A 409 -77.49 43.97 33.84
N ALA A 410 -77.34 44.85 32.85
CA ALA A 410 -77.02 44.46 31.46
C ALA A 410 -75.51 44.22 31.24
N ASP A 411 -74.67 45.00 31.91
CA ASP A 411 -73.21 45.00 31.71
C ASP A 411 -72.54 43.74 32.29
N THR A 412 -73.04 43.25 33.43
CA THR A 412 -72.52 42.05 34.12
C THR A 412 -72.64 40.79 33.27
N LEU A 413 -73.77 40.61 32.58
CA LEU A 413 -74.01 39.47 31.68
C LEU A 413 -73.07 39.48 30.45
N HIS A 414 -72.67 40.65 29.97
CA HIS A 414 -71.69 40.77 28.88
C HIS A 414 -70.27 40.48 29.37
N GLY A 415 -69.89 40.95 30.56
CA GLY A 415 -68.59 40.64 31.19
C GLY A 415 -68.36 39.14 31.38
N LEU A 416 -69.38 38.40 31.86
CA LEU A 416 -69.32 36.96 32.06
C LEU A 416 -69.14 36.18 30.73
N ARG A 417 -69.83 36.60 29.65
CA ARG A 417 -69.66 35.99 28.32
C ARG A 417 -68.23 36.20 27.78
N ALA A 418 -67.68 37.40 27.93
CA ALA A 418 -66.29 37.68 27.52
C ALA A 418 -65.26 36.89 28.36
N GLN A 419 -65.57 36.58 29.63
CA GLN A 419 -64.72 35.72 30.46
C GLN A 419 -64.77 34.25 30.02
N ALA A 420 -65.94 33.74 29.65
CA ALA A 420 -66.09 32.36 29.17
C ALA A 420 -65.31 32.08 27.88
N GLU A 421 -65.27 33.03 26.93
CA GLU A 421 -64.48 32.86 25.70
C GLU A 421 -62.96 32.93 25.93
N ARG A 422 -62.48 33.78 26.86
CA ARG A 422 -61.05 33.79 27.24
C ARG A 422 -60.60 32.43 27.77
N LEU A 423 -61.36 31.85 28.70
CA LEU A 423 -61.09 30.52 29.27
C LEU A 423 -61.14 29.40 28.20
N ARG A 424 -61.94 29.54 27.13
CA ARG A 424 -61.97 28.61 25.99
C ARG A 424 -60.70 28.68 25.16
N VAL A 425 -60.19 29.88 24.88
CA VAL A 425 -58.93 30.08 24.16
C VAL A 425 -57.74 29.55 24.97
N GLU A 426 -57.69 29.86 26.27
CA GLU A 426 -56.68 29.36 27.21
C GLU A 426 -56.66 27.82 27.24
N LEU A 427 -57.82 27.17 27.40
CA LEU A 427 -57.95 25.71 27.40
C LEU A 427 -57.44 25.06 26.10
N LEU A 428 -57.67 25.69 24.93
CA LEU A 428 -57.17 25.20 23.65
C LEU A 428 -55.65 25.39 23.53
N SER A 429 -55.10 26.50 24.05
CA SER A 429 -53.66 26.74 24.05
C SER A 429 -52.90 25.75 24.95
N GLU A 430 -53.43 25.44 26.14
CA GLU A 430 -52.81 24.45 27.05
C GLU A 430 -52.93 23.01 26.51
N ARG A 431 -54.02 22.67 25.81
CA ARG A 431 -54.10 21.38 25.08
C ARG A 431 -53.02 21.25 24.02
N ARG A 432 -52.86 22.27 23.17
CA ARG A 432 -51.79 22.29 22.16
C ARG A 432 -50.40 22.20 22.80
N ARG A 433 -50.14 22.99 23.84
CA ARG A 433 -48.88 22.96 24.61
C ARG A 433 -48.59 21.56 25.16
N GLY A 434 -49.61 20.87 25.66
CA GLY A 434 -49.52 19.48 26.13
C GLY A 434 -49.33 18.46 25.01
N GLU A 435 -49.83 18.71 23.80
CA GLU A 435 -49.58 17.89 22.60
C GLU A 435 -48.14 18.08 22.11
N GLU A 436 -47.69 19.32 21.92
CA GLU A 436 -46.31 19.69 21.55
C GLU A 436 -45.27 19.11 22.52
N GLN A 437 -45.52 19.16 23.84
CA GLN A 437 -44.66 18.52 24.84
C GLN A 437 -44.61 16.99 24.68
N ARG A 438 -45.73 16.33 24.37
CA ARG A 438 -45.78 14.87 24.19
C ARG A 438 -45.06 14.44 22.91
N GLU A 439 -45.10 15.27 21.86
CA GLU A 439 -44.30 15.08 20.66
C GLU A 439 -42.80 15.28 20.92
N SER A 440 -42.39 16.30 21.70
CA SER A 440 -40.99 16.48 22.14
C SER A 440 -40.47 15.24 22.88
N PHE A 441 -41.18 14.80 23.93
CA PHE A 441 -40.79 13.59 24.69
C PHE A 441 -40.78 12.32 23.84
N HIS A 442 -41.53 12.28 22.73
CA HIS A 442 -41.50 11.16 21.78
C HIS A 442 -40.27 11.23 20.85
N ALA A 443 -39.94 12.41 20.34
CA ALA A 443 -38.74 12.65 19.52
C ALA A 443 -37.44 12.44 20.33
N GLU A 444 -37.40 12.92 21.57
CA GLU A 444 -36.32 12.64 22.53
C GLU A 444 -36.16 11.13 22.74
N ARG A 445 -37.27 10.39 22.94
CA ARG A 445 -37.24 8.93 23.14
C ARG A 445 -36.70 8.17 21.92
N ILE A 446 -37.05 8.59 20.70
CA ILE A 446 -36.48 8.03 19.47
C ILE A 446 -34.97 8.31 19.42
N THR A 447 -34.55 9.53 19.76
CA THR A 447 -33.13 9.94 19.77
C THR A 447 -32.33 9.10 20.77
N TRP A 448 -32.80 9.02 22.03
CA TRP A 448 -32.20 8.20 23.08
C TRP A 448 -32.14 6.71 22.75
N GLN A 449 -33.18 6.15 22.11
CA GLN A 449 -33.14 4.75 21.67
C GLN A 449 -32.12 4.54 20.53
N GLY A 450 -32.05 5.47 19.58
CA GLY A 450 -31.01 5.46 18.54
C GLY A 450 -29.59 5.55 19.10
N GLU A 451 -29.38 6.33 20.16
CA GLU A 451 -28.09 6.46 20.85
C GLU A 451 -27.72 5.24 21.67
N LYS A 452 -28.66 4.71 22.44
CA LYS A 452 -28.53 3.42 23.12
C LYS A 452 -28.13 2.32 22.13
N ASP A 453 -28.74 2.27 20.95
CA ASP A 453 -28.39 1.28 19.92
C ASP A 453 -27.02 1.57 19.26
N ARG A 454 -26.60 2.84 19.14
CA ARG A 454 -25.21 3.21 18.77
C ARG A 454 -24.21 2.69 19.82
N VAL A 455 -24.46 2.94 21.10
CA VAL A 455 -23.60 2.50 22.22
C VAL A 455 -23.51 0.98 22.30
N ILE A 456 -24.64 0.26 22.16
CA ILE A 456 -24.66 -1.22 22.18
C ILE A 456 -23.86 -1.80 21.01
N ARG A 457 -23.93 -1.20 19.81
CA ARG A 457 -23.09 -1.63 18.67
C ARG A 457 -21.60 -1.38 18.94
N TYR A 458 -21.25 -0.21 19.44
CA TYR A 458 -19.87 0.14 19.78
C TYR A 458 -19.28 -0.78 20.86
N GLN A 459 -20.02 -1.04 21.94
CA GLN A 459 -19.59 -1.96 23.01
C GLN A 459 -19.36 -3.39 22.49
N LYS A 460 -20.24 -3.90 21.61
CA LYS A 460 -20.05 -5.22 20.96
C LYS A 460 -18.81 -5.26 20.07
N GLN A 461 -18.54 -4.20 19.31
CA GLN A 461 -17.34 -4.09 18.47
C GLN A 461 -16.06 -4.03 19.32
N LEU A 462 -16.07 -3.28 20.43
CA LEU A 462 -14.96 -3.18 21.37
C LEU A 462 -14.69 -4.52 22.07
N GLN A 463 -15.73 -5.23 22.51
CA GLN A 463 -15.61 -6.58 23.06
C GLN A 463 -15.02 -7.57 22.05
N HIS A 464 -15.46 -7.54 20.79
CA HIS A 464 -14.93 -8.38 19.73
C HIS A 464 -13.44 -8.10 19.48
N ASN A 465 -13.05 -6.83 19.36
CA ASN A 465 -11.67 -6.42 19.15
C ASN A 465 -10.76 -6.80 20.33
N TYR A 466 -11.22 -6.63 21.57
CA TYR A 466 -10.49 -7.08 22.76
C TYR A 466 -10.25 -8.60 22.76
N ILE A 467 -11.26 -9.39 22.38
CA ILE A 467 -11.12 -10.86 22.26
C ILE A 467 -10.11 -11.23 21.16
N GLN A 468 -10.14 -10.57 19.99
CA GLN A 468 -9.18 -10.79 18.92
C GLN A 468 -7.75 -10.44 19.34
N MET A 469 -7.55 -9.28 19.97
CA MET A 469 -6.25 -8.86 20.51
C MET A 469 -5.71 -9.84 21.56
N TYR A 470 -6.57 -10.31 22.48
CA TYR A 470 -6.20 -11.29 23.50
C TYR A 470 -5.85 -12.65 22.90
N GLN A 471 -6.56 -13.10 21.86
CA GLN A 471 -6.21 -14.31 21.11
C GLN A 471 -4.83 -14.16 20.45
N HIS A 472 -4.61 -13.08 19.72
CA HIS A 472 -3.36 -12.78 19.04
C HIS A 472 -2.17 -12.67 20.00
N ASN A 473 -2.32 -11.97 21.13
CA ASN A 473 -1.28 -11.89 22.17
C ASN A 473 -0.96 -13.28 22.73
N ARG A 474 -1.95 -14.17 22.92
CA ARG A 474 -1.69 -15.55 23.34
C ARG A 474 -1.05 -16.41 22.25
N ASP A 475 -1.21 -16.08 20.96
CA ASP A 475 -0.48 -16.71 19.86
C ASP A 475 0.99 -16.25 19.87
N LEU A 476 1.24 -14.95 20.00
CA LEU A 476 2.57 -14.37 20.13
C LEU A 476 3.31 -14.89 21.37
N GLU A 477 2.66 -14.97 22.54
CA GLU A 477 3.23 -15.60 23.73
C GLU A 477 3.65 -17.06 23.49
N ARG A 478 2.89 -17.82 22.69
CA ARG A 478 3.23 -19.20 22.34
C ARG A 478 4.42 -19.27 21.37
N GLN A 479 4.49 -18.37 20.40
CA GLN A 479 5.63 -18.25 19.50
C GLN A 479 6.91 -17.82 20.24
N LEU A 480 6.81 -16.85 21.15
CA LEU A 480 7.93 -16.42 21.99
C LEU A 480 8.44 -17.56 22.89
N ARG A 481 7.55 -18.29 23.59
CA ARG A 481 7.94 -19.47 24.38
C ARG A 481 8.58 -20.56 23.52
N HIS A 482 8.08 -20.79 22.31
CA HIS A 482 8.66 -21.76 21.38
C HIS A 482 10.07 -21.34 20.92
N LEU A 483 10.26 -20.06 20.57
CA LEU A 483 11.57 -19.52 20.19
C LEU A 483 12.55 -19.50 21.36
N SER A 484 12.10 -19.22 22.59
CA SER A 484 12.92 -19.36 23.80
C SER A 484 13.41 -20.80 23.97
N LEU A 485 12.53 -21.79 23.84
CA LEU A 485 12.91 -23.20 23.91
C LEU A 485 13.80 -23.65 22.75
N GLU A 486 13.66 -23.08 21.54
CA GLU A 486 14.58 -23.35 20.41
C GLU A 486 15.97 -22.73 20.63
N LEU A 487 16.06 -21.59 21.31
CA LEU A 487 17.33 -20.98 21.67
C LEU A 487 17.98 -21.74 22.82
N GLU A 488 17.25 -22.04 23.89
CA GLU A 488 17.71 -22.90 25.00
C GLU A 488 18.19 -24.27 24.50
N ALA A 489 17.52 -24.87 23.51
CA ALA A 489 17.96 -26.11 22.89
C ALA A 489 19.28 -25.95 22.11
N ARG A 490 19.46 -24.86 21.35
CA ARG A 490 20.72 -24.57 20.63
C ARG A 490 21.87 -24.25 21.57
N ASP A 491 21.61 -23.51 22.64
CA ASP A 491 22.61 -23.21 23.67
C ASP A 491 23.09 -24.52 24.33
N MET A 492 22.19 -25.49 24.53
CA MET A 492 22.53 -26.84 25.00
C MET A 492 23.26 -27.69 23.93
N ASP A 493 22.84 -27.65 22.66
CA ASP A 493 23.54 -28.33 21.55
C ASP A 493 24.98 -27.80 21.41
N GLU A 494 25.19 -26.48 21.50
CA GLU A 494 26.52 -25.85 21.52
C GLU A 494 27.32 -26.28 22.76
N TYR A 495 26.67 -26.45 23.92
CA TYR A 495 27.32 -26.93 25.14
C TYR A 495 27.72 -28.42 25.07
N GLU A 496 26.92 -29.28 24.44
CA GLU A 496 27.29 -30.68 24.19
C GLU A 496 28.41 -30.80 23.15
N MET A 497 28.39 -29.98 22.09
CA MET A 497 29.47 -29.93 21.10
C MET A 497 30.82 -29.52 21.71
N HIS A 498 30.84 -28.53 22.61
CA HIS A 498 32.08 -28.13 23.31
C HIS A 498 32.41 -29.02 24.53
N GLY A 499 31.43 -29.71 25.10
CA GLY A 499 31.63 -30.72 26.16
C GLY A 499 32.16 -32.06 25.64
N GLY A 500 31.90 -32.37 24.36
CA GLY A 500 32.40 -33.57 23.67
C GLY A 500 33.91 -33.54 23.41
N GLU A 501 34.52 -32.37 23.24
CA GLU A 501 35.98 -32.18 23.18
C GLU A 501 36.62 -32.19 24.58
N GLY A 502 36.23 -33.17 25.39
CA GLY A 502 36.85 -33.47 26.68
C GLY A 502 38.33 -33.80 26.49
N ILE A 503 39.19 -32.88 26.91
CA ILE A 503 40.66 -32.90 26.78
C ILE A 503 41.20 -34.31 26.98
N CYS A 504 41.69 -34.93 25.90
CA CYS A 504 42.42 -36.18 25.99
C CYS A 504 43.78 -35.88 26.65
N PHE A 505 43.85 -36.12 27.96
CA PHE A 505 45.11 -36.11 28.69
C PHE A 505 45.95 -37.30 28.22
N GLU A 506 46.78 -37.05 27.20
CA GLU A 506 47.75 -38.00 26.69
C GLU A 506 48.71 -38.36 27.84
N GLU A 507 48.68 -39.62 28.26
CA GLU A 507 49.37 -40.08 29.47
C GLU A 507 50.87 -40.14 29.21
N ILE A 508 51.58 -39.05 29.54
CA ILE A 508 53.04 -38.95 29.40
C ILE A 508 53.71 -39.88 30.42
N ALA A 509 53.83 -41.15 30.04
CA ALA A 509 54.58 -42.17 30.76
C ALA A 509 56.08 -41.85 30.71
N ALA A 510 56.54 -41.05 31.67
CA ALA A 510 57.95 -40.73 31.84
C ALA A 510 58.73 -41.98 32.26
N THR A 511 59.44 -42.60 31.30
CA THR A 511 60.47 -43.61 31.56
C THR A 511 61.84 -42.95 31.58
N GLU A 512 62.40 -42.83 32.78
CA GLU A 512 63.74 -42.32 33.06
C GLU A 512 64.76 -43.47 33.03
N ILE A 513 65.77 -43.35 32.16
CA ILE A 513 67.05 -44.10 32.08
C ILE A 513 66.93 -45.63 31.91
#